data_AF-A0AAV9QLM5-F1
#
_entry.id   AF-A0AAV9QLM5-F1
#
_cell.length_a   1.000
_cell.length_b   1.000
_cell.length_c   1.000
_cell.angle_alpha   90.00
_cell.angle_beta   90.00
_cell.angle_gamma   90.00
#
_symmetry.space_group_name_H-M   'P 1'
#
loop_
_entity.id
_entity.type
_entity.pdbx_description
1 polymer ?
#
loop_
_entity_poly.entity_id
_entity_poly.type
_entity_poly.pdbx_seq_one_letter_code
_entity_poly.pdbx_strand_id
1 'polypeptide(L)'
;MAPTREKAVPGLIMVPMSLKSNISVQECDDWYNNEHVPIRMRLPYFNNGYRYISMKNDVQSSAESGLPEWLGVYDILDMWELTKEPYIRLLDPGVQSMREHQVLNKVTAWRRYYDLVSTYEAPQFVSQEQNLRNGDVDKACGVTLIVVGVRLSDDSPAAEAEWDRWYEEDHLPPLREVSGWLRTRRYRTSVIEDVPPEAAQTCSAAEYLTLNEFATGAAIGGAEHQIAIKSESRTNVVARKWRHSYKMHYLQTPAARDLAALQRSEIEEFVSPDGLTRTLSGPWPSIESYITTRDNMIVRYSLEGVTTGKGHSPVLVLCTLADLSWDHWDSLVRALRRRSGEMCRKILRLELPVRVHEAVEHDLSKFSALNSMANDLEDCFQALMIDKASLLLIQGLAGQTTEGPPARVTKNIVRANVPGPLVELCLSGAIIVSHSRQDLEQQTQALGVLAADCANLDDFIESVTKGNNDM
;
A
#
# COMPACT_ATOMS: atom_id res chain seq x y z
N MET A 1 35.50 7.56 6.79
CA MET A 1 35.68 6.16 6.35
C MET A 1 34.49 5.83 5.47
N ALA A 2 34.70 5.35 4.24
CA ALA A 2 33.60 4.80 3.45
C ALA A 2 33.00 3.62 4.24
N PRO A 3 31.68 3.53 4.41
CA PRO A 3 31.06 2.42 5.11
C PRO A 3 31.46 1.11 4.43
N THR A 4 32.10 0.22 5.18
CA THR A 4 32.34 -1.14 4.73
C THR A 4 30.99 -1.85 4.57
N ARG A 5 30.86 -2.69 3.54
CA ARG A 5 29.64 -3.39 3.08
C ARG A 5 29.00 -4.33 4.12
N GLU A 6 29.43 -4.31 5.38
CA GLU A 6 29.01 -5.26 6.42
C GLU A 6 27.72 -4.85 7.13
N LYS A 7 27.24 -3.60 7.00
CA LYS A 7 26.03 -3.13 7.67
C LYS A 7 25.02 -2.54 6.68
N ALA A 8 23.77 -2.98 6.78
CA ALA A 8 22.65 -2.37 6.06
C ALA A 8 22.57 -0.88 6.38
N VAL A 9 22.29 -0.06 5.36
CA VAL A 9 22.16 1.38 5.49
C VAL A 9 20.69 1.75 5.23
N PRO A 10 19.85 1.93 6.25
CA PRO A 10 18.48 2.39 6.05
C PRO A 10 18.48 3.80 5.45
N GLY A 11 17.48 4.10 4.63
CA GLY A 11 17.43 5.39 3.95
C GLY A 11 16.11 5.67 3.27
N LEU A 12 16.18 6.61 2.34
CA LEU A 12 15.04 7.22 1.68
C LEU A 12 15.33 7.43 0.20
N ILE A 13 14.40 7.04 -0.66
CA ILE A 13 14.31 7.58 -2.02
C ILE A 13 13.31 8.72 -2.00
N MET A 14 13.76 9.91 -2.38
CA MET A 14 12.90 11.08 -2.59
C MET A 14 12.77 11.33 -4.09
N VAL A 15 11.53 11.42 -4.59
CA VAL A 15 11.21 11.60 -6.01
C VAL A 15 10.26 12.77 -6.20
N PRO A 16 10.77 14.00 -6.33
CA PRO A 16 9.94 15.13 -6.69
C PRO A 16 9.51 15.02 -8.16
N MET A 17 8.25 15.37 -8.44
CA MET A 17 7.66 15.23 -9.77
C MET A 17 6.71 16.38 -10.14
N SER A 18 6.73 16.80 -11.40
CA SER A 18 5.75 17.69 -12.03
C SER A 18 5.05 16.99 -13.19
N LEU A 19 3.76 17.26 -13.36
CA LEU A 19 3.01 16.83 -14.55
C LEU A 19 3.17 17.86 -15.68
N LYS A 20 3.32 17.39 -16.92
CA LYS A 20 3.18 18.26 -18.10
C LYS A 20 1.69 18.46 -18.41
N SER A 21 1.37 19.47 -19.21
CA SER A 21 -0.03 19.83 -19.54
C SER A 21 -0.80 18.76 -20.32
N ASN A 22 -0.13 17.75 -20.87
CA ASN A 22 -0.71 16.69 -21.70
C ASN A 22 -0.95 15.35 -20.97
N ILE A 23 -0.91 15.34 -19.63
CA ILE A 23 -1.32 14.22 -18.80
C ILE A 23 -2.27 14.70 -17.71
N SER A 24 -3.35 13.95 -17.46
CA SER A 24 -4.25 14.24 -16.35
C SER A 24 -3.72 13.65 -15.04
N VAL A 25 -4.15 14.18 -13.89
CA VAL A 25 -3.83 13.59 -12.58
C VAL A 25 -4.32 12.14 -12.52
N GLN A 26 -5.51 11.85 -13.04
CA GLN A 26 -6.09 10.51 -13.02
C GLN A 26 -5.28 9.51 -13.88
N GLU A 27 -4.84 9.92 -15.07
CA GLU A 27 -3.95 9.09 -15.93
C GLU A 27 -2.60 8.85 -15.25
N CYS A 28 -2.05 9.88 -14.60
CA CYS A 28 -0.82 9.72 -13.82
C CYS A 28 -1.01 8.81 -12.61
N ASP A 29 -2.15 8.91 -11.90
CA ASP A 29 -2.47 8.06 -10.76
C ASP A 29 -2.60 6.59 -11.16
N ASP A 30 -3.22 6.28 -12.29
CA ASP A 30 -3.33 4.89 -12.77
C ASP A 30 -1.94 4.32 -13.05
N TRP A 31 -1.14 5.02 -13.86
CA TRP A 31 0.24 4.59 -14.13
C TRP A 31 1.07 4.46 -12.86
N TYR A 32 1.06 5.48 -11.99
CA TYR A 32 1.94 5.53 -10.82
C TYR A 32 1.54 4.47 -9.78
N ASN A 33 0.25 4.37 -9.46
CA ASN A 33 -0.26 3.59 -8.33
C ASN A 33 -0.58 2.13 -8.72
N ASN A 34 -0.89 1.83 -9.98
CA ASN A 34 -1.25 0.47 -10.41
C ASN A 34 -0.17 -0.25 -11.23
N GLU A 35 0.83 0.46 -11.75
CA GLU A 35 1.91 -0.14 -12.56
C GLU A 35 3.30 0.20 -12.03
N HIS A 36 3.67 1.49 -12.01
CA HIS A 36 5.05 1.93 -11.81
C HIS A 36 5.58 1.63 -10.40
N VAL A 37 4.81 1.90 -9.37
CA VAL A 37 5.28 1.75 -7.99
C VAL A 37 5.06 0.36 -7.41
N PRO A 38 3.93 -0.34 -7.65
CA PRO A 38 3.74 -1.69 -7.09
C PRO A 38 4.89 -2.65 -7.43
N ILE A 39 5.44 -2.61 -8.66
CA ILE A 39 6.60 -3.43 -9.03
C ILE A 39 7.85 -3.14 -8.18
N ARG A 40 8.04 -1.88 -7.77
CA ARG A 40 9.14 -1.46 -6.88
C ARG A 40 8.87 -1.90 -5.45
N MET A 41 7.64 -1.72 -4.97
CA MET A 41 7.22 -2.09 -3.62
C MET A 41 7.27 -3.59 -3.37
N ARG A 42 7.26 -4.44 -4.40
CA ARG A 42 7.48 -5.90 -4.29
C ARG A 42 8.93 -6.27 -3.95
N LEU A 43 9.88 -5.35 -4.11
CA LEU A 43 11.26 -5.60 -3.70
C LEU A 43 11.35 -5.56 -2.17
N PRO A 44 12.00 -6.56 -1.52
CA PRO A 44 11.89 -6.77 -0.07
C PRO A 44 12.54 -5.67 0.77
N TYR A 45 13.33 -4.78 0.16
CA TYR A 45 13.97 -3.64 0.81
C TYR A 45 13.17 -2.35 0.70
N PHE A 46 12.04 -2.31 -0.02
CA PHE A 46 11.07 -1.23 0.06
C PHE A 46 10.12 -1.49 1.24
N ASN A 47 10.21 -0.66 2.28
CA ASN A 47 9.39 -0.83 3.48
C ASN A 47 8.00 -0.21 3.34
N ASN A 48 7.95 1.05 2.87
CA ASN A 48 6.73 1.77 2.59
C ASN A 48 6.97 2.77 1.45
N GLY A 49 5.89 3.33 0.93
CA GLY A 49 5.96 4.42 -0.03
C GLY A 49 4.80 5.36 0.15
N TYR A 50 5.05 6.65 0.02
CA TYR A 50 4.06 7.69 0.14
C TYR A 50 4.14 8.59 -1.07
N ARG A 51 2.98 8.91 -1.63
CA ARG A 51 2.85 9.95 -2.64
C ARG A 51 2.12 11.12 -2.01
N TYR A 52 2.76 12.27 -2.05
CA TYR A 52 2.24 13.50 -1.51
C TYR A 52 1.95 14.51 -2.61
N ILE A 53 1.02 15.41 -2.31
CA ILE A 53 0.73 16.60 -3.12
C ILE A 53 1.01 17.86 -2.28
N SER A 54 1.60 18.86 -2.93
CA SER A 54 1.97 20.14 -2.35
C SER A 54 0.74 20.80 -1.74
N MET A 55 0.92 21.33 -0.54
CA MET A 55 -0.03 22.30 0.03
C MET A 55 0.34 23.71 -0.44
N LYS A 56 -0.63 24.61 -0.49
CA LYS A 56 -0.31 26.03 -0.63
C LYS A 56 0.41 26.47 0.64
N ASN A 57 1.53 27.17 0.50
CA ASN A 57 2.35 27.61 1.63
C ASN A 57 1.61 28.70 2.42
N ASP A 58 0.81 28.34 3.43
CA ASP A 58 0.16 29.32 4.33
C ASP A 58 1.15 29.94 5.32
N VAL A 59 2.33 29.35 5.48
CA VAL A 59 3.38 29.86 6.37
C VAL A 59 4.46 30.54 5.53
N GLN A 60 4.68 31.84 5.75
CA GLN A 60 5.74 32.66 5.14
C GLN A 60 7.07 31.89 5.10
N SER A 61 7.41 31.29 3.95
CA SER A 61 8.71 30.69 3.69
C SER A 61 9.65 31.79 3.22
N SER A 62 10.84 31.89 3.81
CA SER A 62 11.85 32.87 3.43
C SER A 62 12.61 32.52 2.13
N ALA A 63 12.42 31.31 1.59
CA ALA A 63 13.00 30.87 0.31
C ALA A 63 12.04 29.95 -0.45
N GLU A 64 12.03 30.04 -1.79
CA GLU A 64 11.38 29.06 -2.66
C GLU A 64 12.11 27.72 -2.58
N SER A 65 11.37 26.64 -2.31
CA SER A 65 11.95 25.29 -2.20
C SER A 65 12.48 24.75 -3.52
N GLY A 66 11.93 25.22 -4.65
CA GLY A 66 12.14 24.62 -5.96
C GLY A 66 11.56 23.22 -6.08
N LEU A 67 10.86 22.71 -5.05
CA LEU A 67 10.20 21.42 -5.12
C LEU A 67 8.87 21.54 -5.89
N PRO A 68 8.56 20.56 -6.74
CA PRO A 68 7.35 20.52 -7.54
C PRO A 68 6.12 20.08 -6.73
N GLU A 69 5.00 20.05 -7.43
CA GLU A 69 3.67 19.78 -6.87
C GLU A 69 3.52 18.35 -6.30
N TRP A 70 4.22 17.35 -6.84
CA TRP A 70 4.17 15.97 -6.39
C TRP A 70 5.48 15.54 -5.74
N LEU A 71 5.37 14.69 -4.73
CA LEU A 71 6.52 14.09 -4.06
C LEU A 71 6.28 12.61 -3.75
N GLY A 72 7.10 11.74 -4.32
CA GLY A 72 7.23 10.35 -3.89
C GLY A 72 8.31 10.22 -2.80
N VAL A 73 8.03 9.46 -1.75
CA VAL A 73 8.97 9.18 -0.65
C VAL A 73 8.89 7.69 -0.33
N TYR A 74 10.03 7.00 -0.32
CA TYR A 74 10.09 5.56 -0.08
C TYR A 74 11.12 5.23 0.99
N ASP A 75 10.69 4.59 2.07
CA ASP A 75 11.63 4.09 3.09
C ASP A 75 12.30 2.81 2.59
N ILE A 76 13.62 2.81 2.63
CA ILE A 76 14.47 1.70 2.15
C ILE A 76 15.20 1.07 3.33
N LEU A 77 15.12 -0.25 3.45
CA LEU A 77 15.78 -0.99 4.53
C LEU A 77 17.30 -1.03 4.37
N ASP A 78 17.79 -1.11 3.13
CA ASP A 78 19.21 -1.08 2.81
C ASP A 78 19.47 -0.39 1.46
N MET A 79 20.06 0.80 1.49
CA MET A 79 20.35 1.62 0.31
C MET A 79 21.27 0.92 -0.69
N TRP A 80 22.13 -0.02 -0.25
CA TRP A 80 22.99 -0.78 -1.16
C TRP A 80 22.22 -1.66 -2.13
N GLU A 81 21.01 -2.11 -1.77
CA GLU A 81 20.16 -2.93 -2.66
C GLU A 81 19.75 -2.19 -3.94
N LEU A 82 19.68 -0.84 -3.88
CA LEU A 82 19.37 0.01 -5.03
C LEU A 82 20.47 0.05 -6.08
N THR A 83 21.67 -0.45 -5.76
CA THR A 83 22.79 -0.57 -6.71
C THR A 83 22.81 -1.90 -7.45
N LYS A 84 21.89 -2.82 -7.10
CA LYS A 84 21.88 -4.19 -7.61
C LYS A 84 20.87 -4.38 -8.74
N GLU A 85 21.11 -5.44 -9.51
CA GLU A 85 20.35 -5.85 -10.70
C GLU A 85 18.82 -5.78 -10.52
N PRO A 86 18.21 -6.31 -9.42
CA PRO A 86 16.76 -6.31 -9.28
C PRO A 86 16.10 -4.92 -9.31
N TYR A 87 16.79 -3.87 -8.82
CA TYR A 87 16.29 -2.50 -8.86
C TYR A 87 16.64 -1.79 -10.17
N ILE A 88 17.91 -1.86 -10.58
CA ILE A 88 18.41 -1.09 -11.73
C ILE A 88 17.71 -1.52 -13.03
N ARG A 89 17.35 -2.80 -13.15
CA ARG A 89 16.69 -3.35 -14.33
C ARG A 89 15.24 -2.93 -14.51
N LEU A 90 14.61 -2.29 -13.52
CA LEU A 90 13.17 -1.99 -13.56
C LEU A 90 12.78 -1.06 -14.72
N LEU A 91 13.75 -0.37 -15.31
CA LEU A 91 13.56 0.47 -16.49
C LEU A 91 14.14 -0.16 -17.76
N ASP A 92 14.65 -1.39 -17.70
CA ASP A 92 15.22 -2.07 -18.86
C ASP A 92 14.11 -2.47 -19.86
N PRO A 93 14.43 -2.51 -21.16
CA PRO A 93 13.52 -3.03 -22.17
C PRO A 93 13.01 -4.43 -21.82
N GLY A 94 11.69 -4.62 -21.86
CA GLY A 94 11.03 -5.88 -21.54
C GLY A 94 10.58 -6.01 -20.07
N VAL A 95 11.10 -5.19 -19.17
CA VAL A 95 10.54 -4.98 -17.82
C VAL A 95 9.65 -3.75 -17.82
N GLN A 96 10.14 -2.65 -18.40
CA GLN A 96 9.35 -1.44 -18.62
C GLN A 96 8.29 -1.67 -19.70
N SER A 97 7.06 -1.26 -19.43
CA SER A 97 5.97 -1.33 -20.42
C SER A 97 6.03 -0.16 -21.43
N MET A 98 5.35 -0.34 -22.58
CA MET A 98 5.17 0.76 -23.54
C MET A 98 4.39 1.94 -22.92
N ARG A 99 3.41 1.66 -22.04
CA ARG A 99 2.63 2.68 -21.35
C ARG A 99 3.53 3.51 -20.43
N GLU A 100 4.39 2.85 -19.65
CA GLU A 100 5.35 3.53 -18.78
C GLU A 100 6.32 4.40 -19.57
N HIS A 101 6.87 3.90 -20.68
CA HIS A 101 7.73 4.70 -21.55
C HIS A 101 7.01 5.96 -22.07
N GLN A 102 5.73 5.87 -22.43
CA GLN A 102 4.94 7.02 -22.88
C GLN A 102 4.65 8.02 -21.75
N VAL A 103 4.25 7.53 -20.56
CA VAL A 103 3.92 8.40 -19.41
C VAL A 103 5.16 9.09 -18.85
N LEU A 104 6.33 8.43 -18.82
CA LEU A 104 7.58 9.06 -18.40
C LEU A 104 7.94 10.29 -19.26
N ASN A 105 7.55 10.31 -20.54
CA ASN A 105 7.72 11.47 -21.41
C ASN A 105 6.74 12.62 -21.12
N LYS A 106 5.67 12.37 -20.33
CA LYS A 106 4.66 13.36 -19.92
C LYS A 106 4.87 13.91 -18.50
N VAL A 107 5.89 13.44 -17.79
CA VAL A 107 6.24 13.94 -16.45
C VAL A 107 7.67 14.48 -16.44
N THR A 108 7.99 15.26 -15.41
CA THR A 108 9.37 15.59 -15.05
C THR A 108 9.59 15.10 -13.64
N ALA A 109 10.54 14.20 -13.44
CA ALA A 109 10.88 13.67 -12.14
C ALA A 109 12.39 13.52 -12.01
N TRP A 110 12.90 13.73 -10.80
CA TRP A 110 14.28 13.40 -10.45
C TRP A 110 14.27 12.63 -9.14
N ARG A 111 15.33 11.87 -8.90
CA ARG A 111 15.45 11.04 -7.69
C ARG A 111 16.65 11.54 -6.89
N ARG A 112 16.51 11.57 -5.58
CA ARG A 112 17.62 11.75 -4.63
C ARG A 112 17.57 10.63 -3.60
N TYR A 113 18.76 10.27 -3.13
CA TYR A 113 18.97 9.20 -2.16
C TYR A 113 19.51 9.80 -0.87
N TYR A 114 18.91 9.42 0.25
CA TYR A 114 19.35 9.86 1.57
C TYR A 114 19.50 8.70 2.55
N ASP A 115 20.57 8.69 3.34
CA ASP A 115 20.75 7.74 4.44
C ASP A 115 20.08 8.27 5.70
N LEU A 116 19.41 7.40 6.45
CA LEU A 116 18.77 7.73 7.71
C LEU A 116 19.83 8.04 8.78
N VAL A 117 19.71 9.20 9.42
CA VAL A 117 20.56 9.64 10.53
C VAL A 117 19.88 9.34 11.86
N SER A 118 18.62 9.79 12.04
CA SER A 118 17.85 9.52 13.25
C SER A 118 16.35 9.66 13.04
N THR A 119 15.59 9.03 13.94
CA THR A 119 14.12 9.07 14.00
C THR A 119 13.68 9.41 15.41
N TYR A 120 12.75 10.35 15.53
CA TYR A 120 12.11 10.75 16.78
C TYR A 120 10.61 10.63 16.61
N GLU A 121 9.95 9.93 17.53
CA GLU A 121 8.52 9.68 17.48
C GLU A 121 7.86 10.13 18.78
N ALA A 122 6.63 10.63 18.68
CA ALA A 122 5.80 10.89 19.85
C ALA A 122 5.50 9.57 20.57
N PRO A 123 5.32 9.56 21.92
CA PRO A 123 5.09 8.33 22.68
C PRO A 123 3.88 7.48 22.22
N GLN A 124 2.89 8.09 21.55
CA GLN A 124 1.70 7.43 21.02
C GLN A 124 1.63 7.49 19.49
N PHE A 125 2.80 7.55 18.84
CA PHE A 125 2.87 7.56 17.38
C PHE A 125 2.28 6.29 16.80
N VAL A 126 1.38 6.47 15.83
CA VAL A 126 0.82 5.39 14.99
C VAL A 126 1.04 5.82 13.55
N SER A 127 1.71 4.98 12.78
CA SER A 127 2.06 5.29 11.40
C SER A 127 0.81 5.48 10.53
N GLN A 128 0.97 6.15 9.40
CA GLN A 128 -0.15 6.41 8.47
C GLN A 128 -0.68 5.09 7.87
N GLU A 129 0.20 4.12 7.64
CA GLU A 129 -0.16 2.76 7.23
C GLU A 129 -1.00 2.07 8.30
N GLN A 130 -0.57 2.11 9.55
CA GLN A 130 -1.32 1.46 10.63
C GLN A 130 -2.67 2.15 10.87
N ASN A 131 -2.75 3.48 10.79
CA ASN A 131 -4.02 4.19 10.86
C ASN A 131 -4.95 3.75 9.71
N LEU A 132 -4.46 3.63 8.46
CA LEU A 132 -5.26 3.12 7.35
C LEU A 132 -5.74 1.68 7.58
N ARG A 133 -4.86 0.81 8.08
CA ARG A 133 -5.17 -0.58 8.45
C ARG A 133 -6.19 -0.67 9.59
N ASN A 134 -6.23 0.29 10.50
CA ASN A 134 -7.18 0.31 11.61
C ASN A 134 -8.54 0.90 11.28
N GLY A 135 -8.74 1.41 10.07
CA GLY A 135 -9.98 2.11 9.73
C GLY A 135 -9.89 3.63 9.67
N ASP A 136 -8.82 4.23 10.20
CA ASP A 136 -8.70 5.65 10.52
C ASP A 136 -8.16 6.49 9.35
N VAL A 137 -8.88 6.49 8.23
CA VAL A 137 -8.47 7.18 6.98
C VAL A 137 -8.22 8.67 7.21
N ASP A 138 -9.06 9.35 7.98
CA ASP A 138 -8.92 10.79 8.23
C ASP A 138 -7.63 11.11 9.02
N LYS A 139 -7.25 10.24 9.96
CA LYS A 139 -6.02 10.39 10.74
C LYS A 139 -4.79 10.12 9.87
N ALA A 140 -4.85 9.11 9.00
CA ALA A 140 -3.74 8.78 8.11
C ALA A 140 -3.49 9.85 7.02
N CYS A 141 -4.56 10.31 6.37
CA CYS A 141 -4.50 11.27 5.26
C CYS A 141 -4.43 12.73 5.73
N GLY A 142 -4.80 13.00 6.98
CA GLY A 142 -4.77 14.34 7.57
C GLY A 142 -3.38 14.81 8.04
N VAL A 143 -2.39 13.91 8.05
CA VAL A 143 -1.00 14.25 8.41
C VAL A 143 -0.44 15.31 7.45
N THR A 144 0.09 16.37 8.04
CA THR A 144 0.90 17.38 7.34
C THR A 144 2.36 16.97 7.39
N LEU A 145 2.97 16.80 6.22
CA LEU A 145 4.41 16.60 6.08
C LEU A 145 5.08 17.95 5.77
N ILE A 146 6.08 18.34 6.56
CA ILE A 146 6.98 19.46 6.26
C ILE A 146 8.36 18.90 5.97
N VAL A 147 8.79 19.06 4.73
CA VAL A 147 10.12 18.68 4.25
C VAL A 147 11.03 19.90 4.36
N VAL A 148 12.20 19.74 4.98
CA VAL A 148 13.22 20.79 5.11
C VAL A 148 14.52 20.26 4.56
N GLY A 149 15.11 20.95 3.58
CA GLY A 149 16.46 20.67 3.11
C GLY A 149 17.44 21.74 3.57
N VAL A 150 18.62 21.29 3.99
CA VAL A 150 19.70 22.14 4.51
C VAL A 150 21.01 21.72 3.85
N ARG A 151 21.72 22.71 3.32
CA ARG A 151 23.12 22.55 2.90
C ARG A 151 24.01 23.28 3.89
N LEU A 152 25.05 22.60 4.35
CA LEU A 152 26.03 23.19 5.27
C LEU A 152 27.00 24.14 4.54
N SER A 153 27.68 25.00 5.29
CA SER A 153 28.72 25.92 4.80
C SER A 153 29.94 25.20 4.25
N ASP A 154 30.26 24.05 4.83
CA ASP A 154 31.33 23.14 4.43
C ASP A 154 31.01 21.72 4.93
N ASP A 155 31.67 20.73 4.36
CA ASP A 155 31.50 19.30 4.71
C ASP A 155 32.55 18.83 5.74
N SER A 156 33.05 19.73 6.59
CA SER A 156 34.00 19.33 7.63
C SER A 156 33.30 18.55 8.75
N PRO A 157 33.97 17.57 9.39
CA PRO A 157 33.43 16.89 10.56
C PRO A 157 33.01 17.84 11.70
N ALA A 158 33.62 19.02 11.79
CA ALA A 158 33.26 20.04 12.77
C ALA A 158 31.92 20.71 12.43
N ALA A 159 31.67 21.01 11.15
CA ALA A 159 30.39 21.56 10.71
C ALA A 159 29.25 20.55 10.90
N GLU A 160 29.48 19.27 10.59
CA GLU A 160 28.51 18.20 10.84
C GLU A 160 28.20 18.06 12.34
N ALA A 161 29.24 18.03 13.19
CA ALA A 161 29.06 17.92 14.64
C ALA A 161 28.30 19.12 15.25
N GLU A 162 28.55 20.33 14.74
CA GLU A 162 27.83 21.54 15.14
C GLU A 162 26.37 21.52 14.66
N TRP A 163 26.11 21.04 13.44
CA TRP A 163 24.75 20.81 12.93
C TRP A 163 23.98 19.81 13.80
N ASP A 164 24.59 18.68 14.14
CA ASP A 164 24.00 17.67 15.00
C ASP A 164 23.72 18.20 16.41
N ARG A 165 24.70 18.86 17.03
CA ARG A 165 24.55 19.49 18.35
C ARG A 165 23.38 20.49 18.35
N TRP A 166 23.36 21.43 17.40
CA TRP A 166 22.28 22.39 17.28
C TRP A 166 20.92 21.71 17.12
N TYR A 167 20.85 20.67 16.29
CA TYR A 167 19.59 19.99 16.03
C TYR A 167 19.05 19.33 17.31
N GLU A 168 19.89 18.59 18.03
CA GLU A 168 19.50 17.83 19.22
C GLU A 168 19.25 18.71 20.44
N GLU A 169 20.08 19.73 20.66
CA GLU A 169 20.04 20.55 21.87
C GLU A 169 19.12 21.77 21.75
N ASP A 170 19.04 22.37 20.55
CA ASP A 170 18.39 23.67 20.35
C ASP A 170 17.11 23.60 19.49
N HIS A 171 17.08 22.76 18.45
CA HIS A 171 15.97 22.73 17.48
C HIS A 171 14.87 21.73 17.85
N LEU A 172 15.24 20.47 18.07
CA LEU A 172 14.31 19.37 18.28
C LEU A 172 13.52 19.49 19.59
N PRO A 173 14.09 19.88 20.75
CA PRO A 173 13.35 19.92 22.00
C PRO A 173 12.06 20.75 21.93
N PRO A 174 12.06 22.04 21.52
CA PRO A 174 10.83 22.80 21.36
C PRO A 174 9.95 22.29 20.20
N LEU A 175 10.54 21.70 19.15
CA LEU A 175 9.75 21.14 18.05
C LEU A 175 8.82 19.99 18.51
N ARG A 176 9.30 19.15 19.44
CA ARG A 176 8.52 18.04 20.01
C ARG A 176 7.37 18.50 20.91
N GLU A 177 7.47 19.71 21.45
CA GLU A 177 6.42 20.33 22.27
C GLU A 177 5.32 20.99 21.42
N VAL A 178 5.48 21.04 20.10
CA VAL A 178 4.42 21.49 19.21
C VAL A 178 3.24 20.54 19.33
N SER A 179 2.10 21.05 19.81
CA SER A 179 0.87 20.28 19.89
C SER A 179 0.53 19.66 18.53
N GLY A 180 0.41 18.33 18.50
CA GLY A 180 0.19 17.55 17.27
C GLY A 180 1.47 17.12 16.55
N TRP A 181 2.67 17.31 17.09
CA TRP A 181 3.89 16.68 16.57
C TRP A 181 3.79 15.15 16.63
N LEU A 182 4.10 14.49 15.52
CA LEU A 182 4.01 13.03 15.41
C LEU A 182 5.39 12.38 15.31
N ARG A 183 6.21 12.85 14.37
CA ARG A 183 7.50 12.24 14.06
C ARG A 183 8.42 13.25 13.36
N THR A 184 9.72 13.13 13.63
CA THR A 184 10.80 13.81 12.90
C THR A 184 11.82 12.79 12.48
N ARG A 185 12.15 12.74 11.18
CA ARG A 185 13.22 11.89 10.63
C ARG A 185 14.28 12.77 9.99
N ARG A 186 15.53 12.54 10.33
CA ARG A 186 16.71 13.25 9.81
C ARG A 186 17.45 12.33 8.86
N TYR A 187 17.86 12.86 7.73
CA TYR A 187 18.63 12.16 6.72
C TYR A 187 19.77 13.03 6.21
N ARG A 188 20.74 12.39 5.56
CA ARG A 188 21.85 13.03 4.85
C ARG A 188 22.01 12.42 3.46
N THR A 189 22.65 13.12 2.52
CA THR A 189 22.98 12.57 1.19
C THR A 189 23.56 11.16 1.32
N SER A 190 23.02 10.23 0.53
CA SER A 190 23.31 8.80 0.67
C SER A 190 24.71 8.43 0.18
N VAL A 191 25.29 7.40 0.80
CA VAL A 191 26.53 6.76 0.36
C VAL A 191 26.50 6.23 -1.07
N ILE A 192 25.31 6.04 -1.67
CA ILE A 192 25.17 5.57 -3.05
C ILE A 192 25.08 6.70 -4.08
N GLU A 193 24.94 7.98 -3.68
CA GLU A 193 24.94 9.09 -4.64
C GLU A 193 26.30 9.22 -5.37
N ASP A 194 27.39 8.79 -4.74
CA ASP A 194 28.76 8.81 -5.29
C ASP A 194 29.11 7.57 -6.14
N VAL A 195 28.16 6.68 -6.44
CA VAL A 195 28.36 5.55 -7.36
C VAL A 195 27.94 5.99 -8.76
N PRO A 196 28.87 6.31 -9.68
CA PRO A 196 28.54 7.05 -10.89
C PRO A 196 27.93 6.16 -11.98
N PRO A 197 26.90 6.64 -12.71
CA PRO A 197 26.73 6.34 -14.12
C PRO A 197 27.20 7.56 -14.94
N GLU A 198 28.50 7.63 -15.24
CA GLU A 198 29.26 8.49 -16.20
C GLU A 198 28.86 9.98 -16.46
N ALA A 199 27.83 10.53 -15.82
CA ALA A 199 27.24 11.83 -16.14
C ALA A 199 26.62 12.48 -14.90
N ALA A 200 27.42 12.73 -13.85
CA ALA A 200 27.03 13.61 -12.75
C ALA A 200 28.25 14.19 -12.01
N GLN A 201 29.18 14.83 -12.74
CA GLN A 201 30.05 15.82 -12.10
C GLN A 201 29.20 17.06 -11.78
N THR A 202 28.57 17.11 -10.60
CA THR A 202 28.31 18.33 -9.79
C THR A 202 27.28 18.04 -8.69
N CYS A 203 27.70 17.57 -7.51
CA CYS A 203 27.06 17.95 -6.24
C CYS A 203 27.99 17.59 -5.04
N SER A 204 29.13 18.27 -4.91
CA SER A 204 30.15 17.94 -3.91
C SER A 204 29.87 18.47 -2.48
N ALA A 205 28.61 18.64 -2.08
CA ALA A 205 28.28 19.11 -0.74
C ALA A 205 27.09 18.35 -0.18
N ALA A 206 27.23 17.85 1.04
CA ALA A 206 26.21 17.07 1.72
C ALA A 206 24.96 17.92 1.94
N GLU A 207 23.80 17.37 1.56
CA GLU A 207 22.49 17.94 1.89
C GLU A 207 21.85 17.10 2.99
N TYR A 208 21.39 17.78 4.03
CA TYR A 208 20.58 17.20 5.08
C TYR A 208 19.11 17.40 4.75
N LEU A 209 18.32 16.36 4.95
CA LEU A 209 16.88 16.37 4.75
C LEU A 209 16.19 16.03 6.07
N THR A 210 15.22 16.84 6.46
CA THR A 210 14.34 16.54 7.58
C THR A 210 12.91 16.38 7.09
N LEU A 211 12.27 15.28 7.49
CA LEU A 211 10.83 15.05 7.35
C LEU A 211 10.16 15.25 8.71
N ASN A 212 9.29 16.25 8.84
CA ASN A 212 8.51 16.50 10.05
C ASN A 212 7.03 16.22 9.77
N GLU A 213 6.44 15.33 10.56
CA GLU A 213 5.05 14.92 10.44
C GLU A 213 4.24 15.48 11.60
N PHE A 214 3.12 16.10 11.28
CA PHE A 214 2.21 16.71 12.24
C PHE A 214 0.79 16.22 11.99
N ALA A 215 0.05 15.97 13.07
CA ALA A 215 -1.36 15.61 13.04
C ALA A 215 -2.22 16.76 12.49
N THR A 216 -3.42 16.42 12.04
CA THR A 216 -4.44 17.40 11.69
C THR A 216 -4.70 18.37 12.85
N GLY A 217 -4.70 19.67 12.57
CA GLY A 217 -4.94 20.70 13.59
C GLY A 217 -3.74 20.96 14.50
N ALA A 218 -2.56 20.43 14.20
CA ALA A 218 -1.34 20.74 14.92
C ALA A 218 -1.06 22.26 14.95
N ALA A 219 -0.44 22.74 16.03
CA ALA A 219 -0.12 24.14 16.26
C ALA A 219 1.11 24.61 15.44
N ILE A 220 1.17 24.26 14.16
CA ILE A 220 2.25 24.63 13.24
C ILE A 220 2.30 26.15 13.13
N GLY A 221 3.38 26.73 13.64
CA GLY A 221 3.62 28.18 13.63
C GLY A 221 3.29 28.87 14.95
N GLY A 222 2.74 28.11 15.92
CA GLY A 222 2.55 28.54 17.30
C GLY A 222 3.86 28.72 18.08
N ALA A 223 3.75 29.02 19.38
CA ALA A 223 4.88 29.45 20.22
C ALA A 223 6.08 28.48 20.17
N GLU A 224 5.85 27.19 20.41
CA GLU A 224 6.91 26.18 20.39
C GLU A 224 7.57 26.01 19.02
N HIS A 225 6.78 26.05 17.94
CA HIS A 225 7.33 25.99 16.59
C HIS A 225 8.19 27.23 16.28
N GLN A 226 7.78 28.42 16.77
CA GLN A 226 8.58 29.64 16.62
C GLN A 226 9.87 29.59 17.44
N ILE A 227 9.87 28.99 18.63
CA ILE A 227 11.10 28.76 19.41
C ILE A 227 12.05 27.86 18.62
N ALA A 228 11.55 26.74 18.08
CA ALA A 228 12.32 25.80 17.27
C ALA A 228 12.90 26.46 16.01
N ILE A 229 12.12 27.25 15.28
CA ILE A 229 12.60 27.93 14.07
C ILE A 229 13.65 29.00 14.42
N LYS A 230 13.40 29.80 15.46
CA LYS A 230 14.32 30.89 15.87
C LYS A 230 15.63 30.38 16.45
N SER A 231 15.67 29.14 16.93
CA SER A 231 16.91 28.56 17.45
C SER A 231 18.00 28.42 16.40
N GLU A 232 17.70 28.50 15.10
CA GLU A 232 18.69 28.49 14.00
C GLU A 232 19.76 29.58 14.16
N SER A 233 19.46 30.71 14.81
CA SER A 233 20.47 31.74 15.10
C SER A 233 21.59 31.28 16.04
N ARG A 234 21.45 30.10 16.66
CA ARG A 234 22.46 29.48 17.54
C ARG A 234 23.46 28.61 16.79
N THR A 235 23.35 28.51 15.46
CA THR A 235 24.31 27.84 14.62
C THR A 235 24.70 28.73 13.44
N ASN A 236 25.92 28.55 12.93
CA ASN A 236 26.47 29.31 11.80
C ASN A 236 26.83 28.42 10.60
N VAL A 237 26.55 27.11 10.68
CA VAL A 237 26.93 26.15 9.63
C VAL A 237 25.87 26.00 8.54
N VAL A 238 24.69 26.63 8.68
CA VAL A 238 23.63 26.58 7.66
C VAL A 238 23.93 27.59 6.54
N ALA A 239 24.28 27.12 5.36
CA ALA A 239 24.53 27.98 4.20
C ALA A 239 23.30 28.19 3.33
N ARG A 240 22.48 27.15 3.15
CA ARG A 240 21.21 27.25 2.43
C ARG A 240 20.17 26.38 3.12
N LYS A 241 18.95 26.91 3.20
CA LYS A 241 17.80 26.22 3.75
C LYS A 241 16.58 26.43 2.87
N TRP A 242 15.78 25.39 2.72
CA TRP A 242 14.48 25.47 2.10
C TRP A 242 13.48 24.61 2.86
N ARG A 243 12.18 24.90 2.70
CA ARG A 243 11.11 24.09 3.26
C ARG A 243 9.93 23.99 2.30
N HIS A 244 9.19 22.89 2.38
CA HIS A 244 7.97 22.68 1.61
C HIS A 244 6.97 21.82 2.37
N SER A 245 5.69 22.17 2.26
CA SER A 245 4.60 21.46 2.95
C SER A 245 3.79 20.61 1.99
N TYR A 246 3.45 19.42 2.45
CA TYR A 246 2.81 18.37 1.68
C TYR A 246 1.69 17.70 2.50
N LYS A 247 0.68 17.18 1.80
CA LYS A 247 -0.32 16.27 2.37
C LYS A 247 -0.32 14.96 1.59
N MET A 248 -0.63 13.85 2.25
CA MET A 248 -0.63 12.54 1.57
C MET A 248 -1.75 12.49 0.53
N HIS A 249 -1.41 12.09 -0.69
CA HIS A 249 -2.35 11.79 -1.77
C HIS A 249 -2.65 10.30 -1.80
N TYR A 250 -1.61 9.45 -1.69
CA TYR A 250 -1.74 8.01 -1.78
C TYR A 250 -0.64 7.29 -1.00
N LEU A 251 -0.99 6.17 -0.35
CA LEU A 251 -0.03 5.26 0.25
C LEU A 251 0.29 4.13 -0.74
N GLN A 252 1.56 3.83 -0.97
CA GLN A 252 2.00 2.78 -1.87
C GLN A 252 2.21 1.47 -1.12
N THR A 253 1.86 0.36 -1.77
CA THR A 253 2.02 -1.00 -1.25
C THR A 253 2.48 -1.94 -2.36
N PRO A 254 2.91 -3.19 -2.05
CA PRO A 254 3.30 -4.16 -3.07
C PRO A 254 2.16 -4.58 -4.03
N ALA A 255 0.90 -4.30 -3.68
CA ALA A 255 -0.27 -4.67 -4.46
C ALA A 255 -0.96 -3.44 -5.07
N ALA A 256 -1.19 -3.48 -6.38
CA ALA A 256 -1.97 -2.48 -7.11
C ALA A 256 -3.44 -2.49 -6.63
N ARG A 257 -3.98 -1.33 -6.28
CA ARG A 257 -5.31 -1.25 -5.65
C ARG A 257 -6.07 0.06 -5.89
N ASP A 258 -5.56 0.95 -6.72
CA ASP A 258 -6.19 2.24 -6.98
C ASP A 258 -7.29 2.12 -8.05
N LEU A 259 -8.46 1.65 -7.61
CA LEU A 259 -9.65 1.61 -8.45
C LEU A 259 -10.14 3.01 -8.85
N ALA A 260 -9.88 4.05 -8.06
CA ALA A 260 -10.35 5.40 -8.33
C ALA A 260 -9.70 5.97 -9.60
N ALA A 261 -8.41 5.71 -9.77
CA ALA A 261 -7.68 6.08 -10.97
C ALA A 261 -8.24 5.43 -12.25
N LEU A 262 -8.88 4.26 -12.13
CA LEU A 262 -9.48 3.50 -13.22
C LEU A 262 -10.96 3.86 -13.51
N GLN A 263 -11.60 4.69 -12.68
CA GLN A 263 -12.99 5.15 -12.90
C GLN A 263 -13.06 6.27 -13.93
N ARG A 264 -12.78 5.95 -15.19
CA ARG A 264 -12.84 6.87 -16.34
C ARG A 264 -13.74 6.32 -17.45
N SER A 265 -14.22 7.23 -18.30
CA SER A 265 -15.25 6.93 -19.30
C SER A 265 -14.75 6.05 -20.46
N GLU A 266 -13.46 6.13 -20.78
CA GLU A 266 -12.82 5.30 -21.79
C GLU A 266 -12.35 3.99 -21.16
N ILE A 267 -12.82 2.86 -21.71
CA ILE A 267 -12.36 1.53 -21.31
C ILE A 267 -10.97 1.33 -21.90
N GLU A 268 -9.96 1.67 -21.11
CA GLU A 268 -8.57 1.33 -21.37
C GLU A 268 -8.17 0.11 -20.57
N GLU A 269 -7.64 -0.88 -21.27
CA GLU A 269 -7.04 -2.07 -20.69
C GLU A 269 -5.51 -1.89 -20.67
N PHE A 270 -4.89 -2.30 -19.58
CA PHE A 270 -3.45 -2.45 -19.48
C PHE A 270 -3.10 -3.86 -19.01
N VAL A 271 -2.04 -4.42 -19.57
CA VAL A 271 -1.44 -5.69 -19.16
C VAL A 271 0.07 -5.45 -19.02
N SER A 272 0.64 -5.84 -17.88
CA SER A 272 2.08 -5.75 -17.63
C SER A 272 2.85 -6.66 -18.59
N PRO A 273 4.14 -6.36 -18.88
CA PRO A 273 4.94 -7.18 -19.81
C PRO A 273 5.04 -8.66 -19.44
N ASP A 274 4.98 -9.00 -18.15
CA ASP A 274 4.97 -10.39 -17.65
C ASP A 274 3.58 -11.04 -17.66
N GLY A 275 2.53 -10.30 -18.00
CA GLY A 275 1.14 -10.75 -18.01
C GLY A 275 0.53 -10.99 -16.61
N LEU A 276 1.24 -10.66 -15.54
CA LEU A 276 0.82 -10.95 -14.17
C LEU A 276 -0.02 -9.83 -13.53
N THR A 277 -0.05 -8.65 -14.13
CA THR A 277 -0.87 -7.52 -13.67
C THR A 277 -1.69 -6.99 -14.83
N ARG A 278 -2.99 -6.82 -14.62
CA ARG A 278 -3.92 -6.31 -15.61
C ARG A 278 -4.88 -5.35 -14.95
N THR A 279 -5.18 -4.24 -15.61
CA THR A 279 -6.15 -3.26 -15.13
C THR A 279 -7.16 -2.94 -16.22
N LEU A 280 -8.42 -2.83 -15.84
CA LEU A 280 -9.51 -2.45 -16.73
C LEU A 280 -10.17 -1.18 -16.19
N SER A 281 -10.11 -0.11 -16.98
CA SER A 281 -10.84 1.12 -16.68
C SER A 281 -12.33 1.02 -17.04
N GLY A 282 -13.16 1.79 -16.36
CA GLY A 282 -14.58 1.89 -16.70
C GLY A 282 -15.47 2.27 -15.51
N PRO A 283 -16.79 2.14 -15.63
CA PRO A 283 -17.73 2.44 -14.54
C PRO A 283 -17.63 1.43 -13.37
N TRP A 284 -17.06 0.26 -13.64
CA TRP A 284 -16.75 -0.78 -12.65
C TRP A 284 -15.35 -1.32 -12.96
N PRO A 285 -14.30 -0.60 -12.52
CA PRO A 285 -12.94 -0.98 -12.82
C PRO A 285 -12.52 -2.25 -12.09
N SER A 286 -11.49 -2.91 -12.62
CA SER A 286 -10.87 -4.07 -12.00
C SER A 286 -9.34 -4.04 -12.11
N ILE A 287 -8.70 -4.68 -11.14
CA ILE A 287 -7.26 -4.90 -11.07
C ILE A 287 -7.07 -6.40 -10.80
N GLU A 288 -6.47 -7.09 -11.75
CA GLU A 288 -5.99 -8.47 -11.62
C GLU A 288 -4.48 -8.42 -11.37
N SER A 289 -4.00 -9.04 -10.30
CA SER A 289 -2.57 -9.02 -9.96
C SER A 289 -2.26 -10.13 -8.95
N TYR A 290 -1.12 -10.06 -8.28
CA TYR A 290 -0.67 -11.08 -7.34
C TYR A 290 0.04 -10.49 -6.12
N ILE A 291 0.06 -11.29 -5.06
CA ILE A 291 0.73 -11.01 -3.78
C ILE A 291 1.63 -12.20 -3.47
N THR A 292 2.88 -11.92 -3.10
CA THR A 292 3.79 -12.93 -2.56
C THR A 292 3.65 -12.96 -1.04
N THR A 293 3.24 -14.11 -0.50
CA THR A 293 3.04 -14.30 0.95
C THR A 293 4.38 -14.45 1.68
N ARG A 294 4.35 -14.38 3.01
CA ARG A 294 5.52 -14.49 3.89
C ARG A 294 6.27 -15.82 3.77
N ASP A 295 5.60 -16.86 3.28
CA ASP A 295 6.20 -18.17 2.97
C ASP A 295 6.52 -18.36 1.47
N ASN A 296 6.51 -17.27 0.70
CA ASN A 296 6.85 -17.20 -0.73
C ASN A 296 5.86 -17.91 -1.67
N MET A 297 4.60 -18.04 -1.26
CA MET A 297 3.54 -18.48 -2.15
C MET A 297 2.97 -17.30 -2.93
N ILE A 298 2.42 -17.57 -4.13
CA ILE A 298 1.76 -16.56 -4.95
C ILE A 298 0.24 -16.71 -4.77
N VAL A 299 -0.40 -15.68 -4.23
CA VAL A 299 -1.85 -15.53 -4.22
C VAL A 299 -2.21 -14.60 -5.36
N ARG A 300 -2.95 -15.10 -6.36
CA ARG A 300 -3.52 -14.21 -7.37
C ARG A 300 -4.77 -13.54 -6.81
N TYR A 301 -5.01 -12.29 -7.19
CA TYR A 301 -6.22 -11.59 -6.84
C TYR A 301 -6.85 -10.83 -8.01
N SER A 302 -8.17 -10.65 -7.93
CA SER A 302 -8.94 -9.67 -8.70
C SER A 302 -9.66 -8.74 -7.73
N LEU A 303 -9.28 -7.48 -7.71
CA LEU A 303 -9.96 -6.42 -6.96
C LEU A 303 -10.81 -5.60 -7.93
N GLU A 304 -12.11 -5.50 -7.68
CA GLU A 304 -13.03 -4.77 -8.55
C GLU A 304 -14.06 -3.95 -7.75
N GLY A 305 -14.53 -2.86 -8.34
CA GLY A 305 -15.59 -2.05 -7.74
C GLY A 305 -15.38 -0.54 -7.86
N VAL A 306 -16.17 0.20 -7.09
CA VAL A 306 -16.25 1.66 -7.14
C VAL A 306 -15.76 2.29 -5.84
N THR A 307 -15.05 3.41 -5.95
CA THR A 307 -14.49 4.17 -4.83
C THR A 307 -15.23 5.49 -4.66
N THR A 308 -16.53 5.45 -4.36
CA THR A 308 -17.31 6.67 -4.09
C THR A 308 -17.58 6.81 -2.59
N GLY A 309 -17.14 7.92 -2.00
CA GLY A 309 -17.46 8.33 -0.61
C GLY A 309 -16.22 8.60 0.25
N LYS A 310 -16.42 9.33 1.36
CA LYS A 310 -15.44 9.44 2.45
C LYS A 310 -15.62 8.25 3.40
N GLY A 311 -14.55 7.51 3.71
CA GLY A 311 -14.55 6.38 4.64
C GLY A 311 -14.25 5.02 4.00
N HIS A 312 -14.05 3.99 4.83
CA HIS A 312 -13.86 2.62 4.38
C HIS A 312 -15.12 2.08 3.71
N SER A 313 -14.98 1.60 2.47
CA SER A 313 -16.07 0.89 1.79
C SER A 313 -16.04 -0.57 2.20
N PRO A 314 -17.21 -1.18 2.52
CA PRO A 314 -17.26 -2.60 2.84
C PRO A 314 -16.69 -3.43 1.68
N VAL A 315 -15.84 -4.39 2.02
CA VAL A 315 -15.19 -5.29 1.06
C VAL A 315 -15.74 -6.70 1.24
N LEU A 316 -16.27 -7.26 0.16
CA LEU A 316 -16.58 -8.69 0.08
C LEU A 316 -15.34 -9.43 -0.40
N VAL A 317 -14.91 -10.44 0.36
CA VAL A 317 -13.73 -11.24 0.02
C VAL A 317 -14.18 -12.65 -0.34
N LEU A 318 -13.89 -13.06 -1.57
CA LEU A 318 -14.30 -14.33 -2.16
C LEU A 318 -13.05 -15.16 -2.47
N CYS A 319 -12.80 -16.19 -1.67
CA CYS A 319 -11.62 -17.05 -1.79
C CYS A 319 -11.97 -18.34 -2.51
N THR A 320 -11.07 -18.79 -3.38
CA THR A 320 -11.11 -20.10 -4.02
C THR A 320 -9.90 -20.92 -3.58
N LEU A 321 -10.09 -22.23 -3.41
CA LEU A 321 -9.09 -23.21 -2.99
C LEU A 321 -9.08 -24.41 -3.93
N ALA A 322 -8.10 -25.32 -3.78
CA ALA A 322 -8.03 -26.60 -4.50
C ALA A 322 -7.98 -26.45 -6.03
N ASP A 323 -7.13 -25.54 -6.52
CA ASP A 323 -6.93 -25.21 -7.95
C ASP A 323 -8.20 -24.72 -8.67
N LEU A 324 -9.21 -24.28 -7.91
CA LEU A 324 -10.33 -23.53 -8.47
C LEU A 324 -9.85 -22.12 -8.86
N SER A 325 -10.27 -21.66 -10.03
CA SER A 325 -10.07 -20.26 -10.41
C SER A 325 -11.13 -19.37 -9.76
N TRP A 326 -10.81 -18.09 -9.53
CA TRP A 326 -11.79 -17.11 -9.07
C TRP A 326 -13.01 -16.94 -10.00
N ASP A 327 -12.92 -17.41 -11.25
CA ASP A 327 -14.00 -17.32 -12.24
C ASP A 327 -15.28 -18.06 -11.79
N HIS A 328 -15.16 -19.00 -10.84
CA HIS A 328 -16.32 -19.65 -10.23
C HIS A 328 -17.26 -18.64 -9.56
N TRP A 329 -16.74 -17.51 -9.08
CA TRP A 329 -17.54 -16.45 -8.45
C TRP A 329 -18.26 -15.53 -9.44
N ASP A 330 -17.99 -15.63 -10.73
CA ASP A 330 -18.47 -14.69 -11.74
C ASP A 330 -19.99 -14.47 -11.70
N SER A 331 -20.76 -15.53 -11.55
CA SER A 331 -22.23 -15.44 -11.52
C SER A 331 -22.72 -14.62 -10.32
N LEU A 332 -22.09 -14.81 -9.15
CA LEU A 332 -22.36 -14.02 -7.95
C LEU A 332 -21.90 -12.57 -8.12
N VAL A 333 -20.67 -12.36 -8.62
CA VAL A 333 -20.12 -11.01 -8.87
C VAL A 333 -21.00 -10.23 -9.84
N ARG A 334 -21.47 -10.85 -10.93
CA ARG A 334 -22.40 -10.23 -11.88
C ARG A 334 -23.73 -9.86 -11.23
N ALA A 335 -24.26 -10.69 -10.34
CA ALA A 335 -25.48 -10.39 -9.60
C ALA A 335 -25.30 -9.19 -8.67
N LEU A 336 -24.22 -9.19 -7.88
CA LEU A 336 -23.87 -8.09 -6.96
C LEU A 336 -23.59 -6.78 -7.72
N ARG A 337 -22.86 -6.84 -8.83
CA ARG A 337 -22.52 -5.67 -9.66
C ARG A 337 -23.76 -5.00 -10.26
N ARG A 338 -24.78 -5.75 -10.66
CA ARG A 338 -26.06 -5.17 -11.14
C ARG A 338 -26.74 -4.30 -10.08
N ARG A 339 -26.33 -4.43 -8.81
CA ARG A 339 -26.89 -3.76 -7.64
C ARG A 339 -25.83 -2.94 -6.88
N SER A 340 -24.77 -2.54 -7.59
CA SER A 340 -23.56 -1.90 -7.07
C SER A 340 -23.77 -0.58 -6.30
N GLY A 341 -24.95 0.02 -6.36
CA GLY A 341 -25.32 1.19 -5.55
C GLY A 341 -25.85 0.87 -4.15
N GLU A 342 -26.39 -0.35 -3.95
CA GLU A 342 -27.18 -0.76 -2.77
C GLU A 342 -26.54 -1.92 -1.99
N MET A 343 -25.74 -2.77 -2.66
CA MET A 343 -25.28 -4.05 -2.08
C MET A 343 -23.78 -4.18 -1.84
N CYS A 344 -22.92 -3.67 -2.71
CA CYS A 344 -21.48 -3.83 -2.54
C CYS A 344 -20.73 -2.81 -3.40
N ARG A 345 -19.68 -2.21 -2.83
CA ARG A 345 -18.83 -1.26 -3.54
C ARG A 345 -17.50 -1.85 -3.97
N LYS A 346 -16.99 -2.89 -3.29
CA LYS A 346 -15.71 -3.53 -3.61
C LYS A 346 -15.76 -5.03 -3.37
N ILE A 347 -15.29 -5.78 -4.35
CA ILE A 347 -15.17 -7.24 -4.28
C ILE A 347 -13.70 -7.58 -4.52
N LEU A 348 -13.13 -8.36 -3.61
CA LEU A 348 -11.81 -8.95 -3.74
C LEU A 348 -12.00 -10.46 -3.95
N ARG A 349 -11.53 -10.97 -5.08
CA ARG A 349 -11.45 -12.40 -5.35
C ARG A 349 -10.01 -12.87 -5.18
N LEU A 350 -9.82 -13.98 -4.47
CA LEU A 350 -8.50 -14.57 -4.19
C LEU A 350 -8.44 -16.02 -4.65
N GLU A 351 -7.34 -16.37 -5.32
CA GLU A 351 -6.95 -17.76 -5.58
C GLU A 351 -5.89 -18.16 -4.54
N LEU A 352 -6.33 -18.84 -3.48
CA LEU A 352 -5.47 -19.24 -2.39
C LEU A 352 -4.64 -20.48 -2.77
N PRO A 353 -3.33 -20.50 -2.47
CA PRO A 353 -2.45 -21.59 -2.83
C PRO A 353 -2.77 -22.86 -2.03
N VAL A 354 -2.50 -24.02 -2.62
CA VAL A 354 -2.55 -25.31 -1.94
C VAL A 354 -1.11 -25.72 -1.57
N ARG A 355 -0.84 -25.96 -0.29
CA ARG A 355 0.47 -26.45 0.16
C ARG A 355 0.53 -27.96 0.08
N VAL A 356 1.65 -28.52 -0.41
CA VAL A 356 1.82 -29.97 -0.60
C VAL A 356 1.61 -30.76 0.70
N HIS A 357 2.07 -30.23 1.84
CA HIS A 357 1.87 -30.88 3.14
C HIS A 357 0.41 -30.86 3.62
N GLU A 358 -0.41 -29.92 3.13
CA GLU A 358 -1.84 -29.82 3.40
C GLU A 358 -2.67 -30.63 2.41
N ALA A 359 -2.17 -30.79 1.17
CA ALA A 359 -2.79 -31.60 0.12
C ALA A 359 -2.87 -33.08 0.47
N VAL A 360 -1.93 -33.61 1.27
CA VAL A 360 -1.95 -35.01 1.73
C VAL A 360 -3.11 -35.29 2.70
N GLU A 361 -3.69 -34.24 3.30
CA GLU A 361 -4.65 -34.38 4.39
C GLU A 361 -6.09 -33.97 4.04
N HIS A 362 -6.33 -33.35 2.86
CA HIS A 362 -7.62 -33.05 2.22
C HIS A 362 -8.77 -32.53 3.12
N ASP A 363 -8.47 -31.98 4.29
CA ASP A 363 -9.49 -31.62 5.28
C ASP A 363 -9.32 -30.16 5.72
N LEU A 364 -10.14 -29.27 5.12
CA LEU A 364 -10.24 -27.86 5.50
C LEU A 364 -10.72 -27.66 6.95
N SER A 365 -11.21 -28.71 7.62
CA SER A 365 -11.53 -28.66 9.04
C SER A 365 -10.29 -28.75 9.95
N LYS A 366 -9.10 -29.04 9.39
CA LYS A 366 -7.85 -29.08 10.17
C LYS A 366 -7.30 -27.69 10.49
N PHE A 367 -6.91 -27.52 11.75
CA PHE A 367 -6.42 -26.25 12.29
C PHE A 367 -5.15 -25.72 11.60
N SER A 368 -4.25 -26.59 11.13
CA SER A 368 -3.03 -26.18 10.40
C SER A 368 -3.35 -25.48 9.08
N ALA A 369 -4.24 -26.04 8.27
CA ALA A 369 -4.68 -25.42 7.01
C ALA A 369 -5.37 -24.07 7.25
N LEU A 370 -6.17 -23.95 8.32
CA LEU A 370 -6.80 -22.68 8.70
C LEU A 370 -5.78 -21.61 9.11
N ASN A 371 -4.68 -21.98 9.78
CA ASN A 371 -3.61 -21.02 10.11
C ASN A 371 -2.86 -20.55 8.87
N SER A 372 -2.49 -21.45 7.97
CA SER A 372 -1.81 -21.08 6.73
C SER A 372 -2.68 -20.14 5.88
N MET A 373 -3.97 -20.47 5.74
CA MET A 373 -4.94 -19.62 5.05
C MET A 373 -5.12 -18.26 5.74
N ALA A 374 -5.15 -18.21 7.08
CA ALA A 374 -5.22 -16.95 7.81
C ALA A 374 -3.98 -16.09 7.56
N ASN A 375 -2.78 -16.68 7.57
CA ASN A 375 -1.54 -15.98 7.22
C ASN A 375 -1.58 -15.43 5.78
N ASP A 376 -2.07 -16.21 4.82
CA ASP A 376 -2.20 -15.77 3.42
C ASP A 376 -3.15 -14.58 3.30
N LEU A 377 -4.29 -14.63 4.00
CA LEU A 377 -5.27 -13.55 4.03
C LEU A 377 -4.73 -12.31 4.75
N GLU A 378 -4.00 -12.46 5.86
CA GLU A 378 -3.30 -11.36 6.53
C GLU A 378 -2.31 -10.66 5.60
N ASP A 379 -1.48 -11.43 4.88
CA ASP A 379 -0.51 -10.89 3.93
C ASP A 379 -1.22 -10.16 2.78
N CYS A 380 -2.31 -10.73 2.28
CA CYS A 380 -3.14 -10.10 1.26
C CYS A 380 -3.76 -8.79 1.73
N PHE A 381 -4.34 -8.80 2.93
CA PHE A 381 -5.02 -7.64 3.51
C PHE A 381 -4.03 -6.53 3.83
N GLN A 382 -2.84 -6.89 4.34
CA GLN A 382 -1.75 -5.95 4.54
C GLN A 382 -1.30 -5.31 3.21
N ALA A 383 -1.09 -6.11 2.16
CA ALA A 383 -0.68 -5.58 0.86
C ALA A 383 -1.76 -4.72 0.19
N LEU A 384 -3.05 -5.02 0.41
CA LEU A 384 -4.19 -4.30 -0.15
C LEU A 384 -4.75 -3.19 0.76
N MET A 385 -4.16 -2.96 1.94
CA MET A 385 -4.66 -2.02 2.95
C MET A 385 -6.13 -2.26 3.33
N ILE A 386 -6.49 -3.53 3.50
CA ILE A 386 -7.80 -3.98 4.00
C ILE A 386 -7.66 -4.24 5.50
N ASP A 387 -8.55 -3.66 6.30
CA ASP A 387 -8.64 -3.94 7.75
C ASP A 387 -9.31 -5.31 7.96
N LYS A 388 -10.62 -5.36 7.69
CA LYS A 388 -11.45 -6.56 7.77
C LYS A 388 -12.36 -6.69 6.56
N ALA A 389 -12.63 -7.92 6.16
CA ALA A 389 -13.70 -8.22 5.23
C ALA A 389 -15.06 -8.00 5.91
N SER A 390 -16.01 -7.37 5.22
CA SER A 390 -17.40 -7.33 5.70
C SER A 390 -18.04 -8.72 5.63
N LEU A 391 -17.71 -9.46 4.58
CA LEU A 391 -18.05 -10.87 4.43
C LEU A 391 -16.87 -11.59 3.78
N LEU A 392 -16.43 -12.68 4.41
CA LEU A 392 -15.44 -13.62 3.86
C LEU A 392 -16.14 -14.91 3.43
N LEU A 393 -16.18 -15.19 2.13
CA LEU A 393 -16.67 -16.45 1.58
C LEU A 393 -15.50 -17.26 1.05
N ILE A 394 -15.38 -18.50 1.52
CA ILE A 394 -14.30 -19.40 1.10
C ILE A 394 -14.93 -20.61 0.45
N GLN A 395 -14.56 -20.89 -0.80
CA GLN A 395 -15.11 -22.01 -1.55
C GLN A 395 -14.00 -22.99 -1.95
N GLY A 396 -14.26 -24.29 -1.76
CA GLY A 396 -13.33 -25.36 -2.10
C GLY A 396 -14.01 -26.68 -2.44
N LEU A 397 -13.27 -27.58 -3.09
CA LEU A 397 -13.71 -28.96 -3.35
C LEU A 397 -13.16 -29.90 -2.26
N ALA A 398 -14.01 -30.75 -1.71
CA ALA A 398 -13.57 -31.87 -0.88
C ALA A 398 -12.88 -32.92 -1.77
N GLY A 399 -11.66 -33.33 -1.42
CA GLY A 399 -10.90 -34.34 -2.18
C GLY A 399 -11.58 -35.72 -2.10
N GLN A 400 -11.83 -36.34 -3.26
CA GLN A 400 -11.99 -37.79 -3.35
C GLN A 400 -10.69 -38.40 -3.89
N THR A 401 -10.00 -39.18 -3.06
CA THR A 401 -9.17 -40.27 -3.58
C THR A 401 -9.68 -41.58 -2.97
N THR A 402 -10.44 -42.32 -3.79
CA THR A 402 -10.64 -43.79 -3.80
C THR A 402 -10.80 -44.54 -2.45
N GLU A 403 -11.98 -45.14 -2.28
CA GLU A 403 -12.31 -46.26 -1.37
C GLU A 403 -12.33 -46.00 0.15
N GLY A 404 -12.94 -44.89 0.58
CA GLY A 404 -13.45 -44.75 1.95
C GLY A 404 -14.98 -44.60 1.96
N PRO A 405 -15.70 -45.05 3.01
CA PRO A 405 -17.09 -44.65 3.16
C PRO A 405 -17.14 -43.12 3.15
N PRO A 406 -18.15 -42.52 2.48
CA PRO A 406 -18.22 -41.08 2.34
C PRO A 406 -18.10 -40.46 3.73
N ALA A 407 -17.08 -39.62 3.93
CA ALA A 407 -17.07 -38.74 5.07
C ALA A 407 -18.44 -38.05 5.07
N ARG A 408 -19.20 -38.25 6.15
CA ARG A 408 -20.48 -37.57 6.34
C ARG A 408 -20.18 -36.08 6.44
N VAL A 409 -20.17 -35.43 5.30
CA VAL A 409 -20.21 -33.98 5.24
C VAL A 409 -21.67 -33.61 5.39
N THR A 410 -21.94 -32.89 6.46
CA THR A 410 -23.18 -32.20 6.70
C THR A 410 -23.54 -31.40 5.45
N LYS A 411 -24.75 -31.61 4.92
CA LYS A 411 -25.46 -30.73 3.97
C LYS A 411 -25.62 -29.28 4.46
N ASN A 412 -24.94 -28.90 5.52
CA ASN A 412 -25.06 -27.62 6.16
C ASN A 412 -23.80 -26.84 5.82
N ILE A 413 -23.98 -25.72 5.12
CA ILE A 413 -23.19 -24.51 5.37
C ILE A 413 -22.92 -24.50 6.88
N VAL A 414 -21.66 -24.57 7.31
CA VAL A 414 -21.34 -24.41 8.73
C VAL A 414 -21.56 -22.94 9.04
N ARG A 415 -22.82 -22.64 9.40
CA ARG A 415 -23.33 -21.32 9.76
C ARG A 415 -22.71 -20.90 11.09
N ALA A 416 -22.32 -19.63 11.14
CA ALA A 416 -21.82 -18.96 12.35
C ALA A 416 -20.63 -19.68 13.01
N ASN A 417 -19.45 -19.47 12.42
CA ASN A 417 -18.19 -19.13 13.08
C ASN A 417 -17.07 -19.50 12.13
N VAL A 418 -16.40 -18.51 11.53
CA VAL A 418 -15.13 -18.79 10.89
C VAL A 418 -14.19 -19.31 11.99
N PRO A 419 -13.63 -20.52 11.91
CA PRO A 419 -12.94 -21.09 13.06
C PRO A 419 -11.56 -20.47 13.27
N GLY A 420 -11.16 -20.36 14.54
CA GLY A 420 -9.79 -20.06 14.94
C GLY A 420 -9.27 -18.73 14.40
N PRO A 421 -8.14 -18.72 13.67
CA PRO A 421 -7.40 -17.50 13.31
C PRO A 421 -8.13 -16.56 12.34
N LEU A 422 -9.13 -17.05 11.61
CA LEU A 422 -9.82 -16.28 10.57
C LEU A 422 -10.85 -15.28 11.12
N VAL A 423 -11.30 -15.43 12.37
CA VAL A 423 -12.30 -14.55 13.01
C VAL A 423 -11.83 -13.10 13.00
N GLU A 424 -10.53 -12.88 13.21
CA GLU A 424 -10.00 -11.52 13.31
C GLU A 424 -9.98 -10.79 11.96
N LEU A 425 -10.11 -11.51 10.85
CA LEU A 425 -10.01 -10.97 9.48
C LEU A 425 -11.37 -10.58 8.90
N CYS A 426 -12.49 -10.90 9.54
CA CYS A 426 -13.81 -10.59 8.97
C CYS A 426 -14.86 -10.26 10.03
N LEU A 427 -15.82 -9.42 9.67
CA LEU A 427 -17.02 -9.17 10.49
C LEU A 427 -18.01 -10.34 10.40
N SER A 428 -18.05 -11.00 9.26
CA SER A 428 -18.87 -12.17 8.99
C SER A 428 -18.16 -13.06 7.98
N GLY A 429 -18.39 -14.36 8.04
CA GLY A 429 -17.82 -15.26 7.06
C GLY A 429 -18.47 -16.64 7.04
N ALA A 430 -18.28 -17.33 5.94
CA ALA A 430 -18.77 -18.68 5.72
C ALA A 430 -17.76 -19.48 4.87
N ILE A 431 -17.57 -20.74 5.23
CA ILE A 431 -16.78 -21.71 4.46
C ILE A 431 -17.75 -22.66 3.77
N ILE A 432 -17.64 -22.74 2.45
CA ILE A 432 -18.49 -23.51 1.56
C ILE A 432 -17.63 -24.62 0.95
N VAL A 433 -17.91 -25.86 1.32
CA VAL A 433 -17.20 -27.04 0.82
C VAL A 433 -18.15 -27.85 -0.05
N SER A 434 -17.77 -28.08 -1.30
CA SER A 434 -18.59 -28.82 -2.26
C SER A 434 -17.99 -30.20 -2.57
N HIS A 435 -18.84 -31.19 -2.82
CA HIS A 435 -18.42 -32.58 -3.09
C HIS A 435 -18.14 -32.89 -4.54
N SER A 436 -18.57 -32.01 -5.42
CA SER A 436 -18.39 -32.13 -6.86
C SER A 436 -18.43 -30.74 -7.47
N ARG A 437 -17.94 -30.62 -8.71
CA ARG A 437 -18.08 -29.38 -9.48
C ARG A 437 -19.55 -29.00 -9.71
N GLN A 438 -20.45 -29.98 -9.83
CA GLN A 438 -21.87 -29.72 -10.00
C GLN A 438 -22.50 -29.09 -8.73
N ASP A 439 -22.15 -29.60 -7.56
CA ASP A 439 -22.57 -29.05 -6.26
C ASP A 439 -22.00 -27.62 -6.05
N LEU A 440 -20.73 -27.42 -6.42
CA LEU A 440 -20.07 -26.12 -6.43
C LEU A 440 -20.85 -25.09 -7.28
N GLU A 441 -21.19 -25.45 -8.52
CA GLU A 441 -21.96 -24.60 -9.43
C GLU A 441 -23.36 -24.28 -8.89
N GLN A 442 -24.06 -25.28 -8.32
CA GLN A 442 -25.39 -25.09 -7.72
C GLN A 442 -25.35 -24.13 -6.53
N GLN A 443 -24.36 -24.26 -5.65
CA GLN A 443 -24.19 -23.38 -4.49
C GLN A 443 -23.87 -21.95 -4.93
N THR A 444 -22.99 -21.76 -5.91
CA THR A 444 -22.69 -20.42 -6.43
C THR A 444 -23.89 -19.80 -7.14
N GLN A 445 -24.69 -20.60 -7.85
CA GLN A 445 -25.94 -20.13 -8.45
C GLN A 445 -26.95 -19.70 -7.37
N ALA A 446 -27.10 -20.48 -6.30
CA ALA A 446 -27.99 -20.17 -5.19
C ALA A 446 -27.59 -18.86 -4.49
N LEU A 447 -26.29 -18.64 -4.26
CA LEU A 447 -25.78 -17.36 -3.74
C LEU A 447 -26.08 -16.19 -4.69
N GLY A 448 -25.98 -16.40 -6.01
CA GLY A 448 -26.32 -15.39 -7.00
C GLY A 448 -27.81 -15.02 -6.99
N VAL A 449 -28.70 -16.00 -6.82
CA VAL A 449 -30.15 -15.76 -6.64
C VAL A 449 -30.40 -15.02 -5.34
N LEU A 450 -29.78 -15.46 -4.24
CA LEU A 450 -29.90 -14.81 -2.94
C LEU A 450 -29.47 -13.34 -2.99
N ALA A 451 -28.33 -13.05 -3.63
CA ALA A 451 -27.85 -11.69 -3.84
C ALA A 451 -28.83 -10.86 -4.68
N ALA A 452 -29.57 -11.46 -5.62
CA ALA A 452 -30.59 -10.76 -6.38
C ALA A 452 -31.81 -10.37 -5.53
N ASP A 453 -32.11 -11.13 -4.47
CA ASP A 453 -33.33 -10.97 -3.65
C ASP A 453 -33.15 -10.09 -2.40
N CYS A 454 -31.94 -9.94 -1.85
CA CYS A 454 -31.67 -9.18 -0.62
C CYS A 454 -31.76 -7.66 -0.83
N ALA A 455 -32.35 -6.83 0.05
CA ALA A 455 -32.49 -5.40 -0.27
C ALA A 455 -31.16 -4.63 -0.24
N ASN A 456 -30.22 -5.03 0.62
CA ASN A 456 -28.93 -4.36 0.84
C ASN A 456 -27.83 -5.37 1.24
N LEU A 457 -26.64 -4.87 1.56
CA LEU A 457 -25.51 -5.72 1.95
C LEU A 457 -25.75 -6.49 3.26
N ASP A 458 -26.31 -5.82 4.27
CA ASP A 458 -26.56 -6.43 5.58
C ASP A 458 -27.59 -7.55 5.47
N ASP A 459 -28.64 -7.35 4.66
CA ASP A 459 -29.62 -8.39 4.35
C ASP A 459 -28.97 -9.60 3.67
N PHE A 460 -28.01 -9.36 2.77
CA PHE A 460 -27.27 -10.43 2.10
C PHE A 460 -26.34 -11.17 3.07
N ILE A 461 -25.57 -10.44 3.88
CA ILE A 461 -24.72 -11.02 4.92
C ILE A 461 -25.57 -11.82 5.90
N GLU A 462 -26.68 -11.28 6.36
CA GLU A 462 -27.64 -11.95 7.23
C GLU A 462 -28.18 -13.22 6.58
N SER A 463 -28.58 -13.15 5.31
CA SER A 463 -29.14 -14.29 4.59
C SER A 463 -28.12 -15.39 4.37
N VAL A 464 -26.86 -15.04 4.08
CA VAL A 464 -25.75 -15.98 3.93
C VAL A 464 -25.36 -16.60 5.29
N THR A 465 -25.37 -15.82 6.37
CA THR A 465 -24.91 -16.26 7.70
C THR A 465 -25.99 -17.00 8.50
N LYS A 466 -27.26 -16.57 8.44
CA LYS A 466 -28.41 -17.23 9.08
C LYS A 466 -28.92 -18.42 8.25
N GLY A 467 -28.72 -18.34 6.93
CA GLY A 467 -29.14 -19.30 5.92
C GLY A 467 -30.66 -19.45 5.86
N ASN A 468 -31.25 -19.17 4.70
CA ASN A 468 -32.59 -19.69 4.44
C ASN A 468 -32.52 -21.22 4.52
N ASN A 469 -33.41 -21.82 5.31
CA ASN A 469 -33.52 -23.28 5.43
C ASN A 469 -34.09 -23.95 4.17
N ASP A 470 -34.34 -23.16 3.11
CA ASP A 470 -34.96 -23.58 1.85
C ASP A 470 -33.98 -23.58 0.66
N MET A 471 -32.66 -23.58 0.92
CA MET A 471 -31.63 -23.71 -0.12
C MET A 471 -31.36 -25.17 -0.53
#